data_AF-A0A5N9GC24-F1
#
_entry.id   AF-A0A5N9GC24-F1
#
_cell.length_a   1.000
_cell.length_b   1.000
_cell.length_c   1.000
_cell.angle_alpha   90.00
_cell.angle_beta   90.00
_cell.angle_gamma   90.00
#
_symmetry.space_group_name_H-M   'P 1'
#
loop_
_entity.id
_entity.type
_entity.pdbx_description
1 polymer ?
#
loop_
_entity_poly.entity_id
_entity_poly.type
_entity_poly.pdbx_seq_one_letter_code
_entity_poly.pdbx_strand_id
1 'polypeptide(L)'
;MSTEETIKDAIDTLIRARPGFWSRTACGVTRSLGQIPALLDRNAYSVETSRTRILLIGGLTGYQADVDMALHALELFAGGGDSLSLRIALSAVPCANPDGLRLNSAPGNGTGGNPSGFYPPEGKFFYDPEDPEKRYLWRWICFQAPDLVLELQSGDSLKWEANQAAQSLAPGLAAKTISGEQGLLAALGTGHPDGLGTIPGLRMTATDEQLPRELGRLFSMLRQLDVLDRSDARKALDSRRNRPKIEIANVLAAAYGHTF
;
A
#
# COMPACT_ATOMS: atom_id res chain seq x y z
N MET A 1 16.25 -3.23 22.50
CA MET A 1 15.66 -3.81 21.28
C MET A 1 15.75 -2.73 20.21
N SER A 2 16.30 -3.05 19.04
CA SER A 2 16.35 -2.08 17.93
C SER A 2 14.94 -1.83 17.38
N THR A 3 14.70 -0.68 16.76
CA THR A 3 13.37 -0.37 16.17
C THR A 3 12.92 -1.41 15.16
N GLU A 4 13.87 -2.01 14.42
CA GLU A 4 13.62 -3.11 13.49
C GLU A 4 13.13 -4.38 14.18
N GLU A 5 13.76 -4.76 15.31
CA GLU A 5 13.32 -5.90 16.13
C GLU A 5 11.91 -5.66 16.68
N THR A 6 11.58 -4.44 17.11
CA THR A 6 10.24 -4.12 17.62
C THR A 6 9.16 -4.27 16.55
N ILE A 7 9.38 -3.74 15.34
CA ILE A 7 8.43 -3.89 14.23
C ILE A 7 8.30 -5.36 13.82
N LYS A 8 9.42 -6.08 13.79
CA LYS A 8 9.45 -7.52 13.50
C LYS A 8 8.63 -8.30 14.52
N ASP A 9 8.81 -8.04 15.81
CA ASP A 9 8.09 -8.72 16.90
C ASP A 9 6.59 -8.39 16.89
N ALA A 10 6.21 -7.16 16.56
CA ALA A 10 4.82 -6.76 16.36
C ALA A 10 4.17 -7.54 15.19
N ILE A 11 4.85 -7.62 14.05
CA ILE A 11 4.43 -8.42 12.88
C ILE A 11 4.29 -9.90 13.25
N ASP A 12 5.24 -10.48 13.99
CA ASP A 12 5.16 -11.88 14.42
C ASP A 12 3.97 -12.11 15.38
N THR A 13 3.68 -11.14 16.24
CA THR A 13 2.53 -11.20 17.14
C THR A 13 1.22 -11.19 16.37
N LEU A 14 1.09 -10.32 15.36
CA LEU A 14 -0.07 -10.28 14.46
C LEU A 14 -0.27 -11.59 13.70
N ILE A 15 0.81 -12.18 13.16
CA ILE A 15 0.76 -13.47 12.45
C ILE A 15 0.32 -14.59 13.40
N ARG A 16 0.84 -14.63 14.63
CA ARG A 16 0.43 -15.61 15.64
C ARG A 16 -1.02 -15.43 16.07
N ALA A 17 -1.52 -14.19 16.14
CA ALA A 17 -2.90 -13.89 16.49
C ALA A 17 -3.90 -14.35 15.41
N ARG A 18 -3.48 -14.40 14.14
CA ARG A 18 -4.30 -14.87 13.00
C ARG A 18 -3.53 -15.89 12.13
N PRO A 19 -3.31 -17.12 12.61
CA PRO A 19 -2.49 -18.11 11.90
C PRO A 19 -2.99 -18.37 10.49
N GLY A 20 -2.07 -18.27 9.53
CA GLY A 20 -2.32 -18.46 8.11
C GLY A 20 -3.04 -17.30 7.42
N PHE A 21 -3.60 -16.31 8.14
CA PHE A 21 -4.21 -15.16 7.50
C PHE A 21 -3.14 -14.31 6.79
N TRP A 22 -2.07 -14.01 7.52
CA TRP A 22 -0.90 -13.30 7.03
C TRP A 22 0.33 -14.18 6.94
N SER A 23 1.21 -13.79 6.03
CA SER A 23 2.61 -14.21 6.00
C SER A 23 3.52 -12.99 6.11
N ARG A 24 4.68 -13.16 6.75
CA ARG A 24 5.74 -12.16 6.75
C ARG A 24 6.38 -12.10 5.37
N THR A 25 6.63 -10.90 4.87
CA THR A 25 7.41 -10.66 3.66
C THR A 25 8.12 -9.31 3.73
N ALA A 26 8.75 -8.90 2.64
CA ALA A 26 9.29 -7.56 2.46
C ALA A 26 8.90 -7.06 1.06
N CYS A 27 8.52 -5.78 0.94
CA CYS A 27 8.21 -5.20 -0.36
C CYS A 27 9.47 -4.72 -1.12
N GLY A 28 10.61 -4.67 -0.44
CA GLY A 28 11.89 -4.23 -0.97
C GLY A 28 12.99 -4.20 0.07
N VAL A 29 14.10 -3.56 -0.29
CA VAL A 29 15.22 -3.28 0.61
C VAL A 29 15.60 -1.81 0.54
N THR A 30 16.08 -1.26 1.65
CA THR A 30 16.63 0.08 1.72
C THR A 30 18.05 0.14 1.17
N ARG A 31 18.61 1.35 1.08
CA ARG A 31 20.00 1.53 0.65
C ARG A 31 21.00 0.85 1.60
N SER A 32 20.68 0.72 2.89
CA SER A 32 21.49 0.00 3.89
C SER A 32 21.29 -1.52 3.88
N LEU A 33 20.53 -2.06 2.91
CA LEU A 33 20.17 -3.48 2.79
C LEU A 33 19.19 -3.97 3.87
N GLY A 34 18.59 -3.06 4.65
CA GLY A 34 17.49 -3.37 5.55
C GLY A 34 16.23 -3.74 4.78
N GLN A 35 15.43 -4.68 5.29
CA GLN A 35 14.16 -5.03 4.66
C GLN A 35 13.14 -3.91 4.88
N ILE A 36 12.32 -3.63 3.87
CA ILE A 36 11.09 -2.84 4.05
C ILE A 36 9.98 -3.83 4.45
N PRO A 37 9.63 -3.92 5.75
CA PRO A 37 8.84 -5.02 6.28
C PRO A 37 7.40 -4.95 5.77
N ALA A 38 6.83 -6.12 5.47
CA ALA A 38 5.45 -6.22 5.00
C ALA A 38 4.72 -7.45 5.55
N LEU A 39 3.40 -7.30 5.70
CA LEU A 39 2.44 -8.37 5.94
C LEU A 39 1.66 -8.63 4.67
N LEU A 40 1.58 -9.89 4.26
CA LEU A 40 0.91 -10.28 3.02
C LEU A 40 -0.27 -11.21 3.32
N ASP A 41 -1.48 -10.78 2.93
CA ASP A 41 -2.65 -11.66 2.92
C ASP A 41 -2.45 -12.74 1.85
N ARG A 42 -2.81 -13.99 2.18
CA ARG A 42 -2.69 -15.13 1.25
C ARG A 42 -3.41 -14.92 -0.10
N ASN A 43 -4.42 -14.05 -0.16
CA ASN A 43 -5.19 -13.73 -1.35
C ASN A 43 -4.77 -12.43 -2.04
N ALA A 44 -3.68 -11.78 -1.60
CA ALA A 44 -3.22 -10.51 -2.15
C ALA A 44 -3.02 -10.53 -3.68
N TYR A 45 -2.69 -11.70 -4.26
CA TYR A 45 -2.51 -11.88 -5.70
C TYR A 45 -3.54 -12.82 -6.35
N SER A 46 -4.47 -13.38 -5.57
CA SER A 46 -5.38 -14.45 -6.01
C SER A 46 -6.47 -13.94 -6.94
N VAL A 47 -6.47 -14.36 -8.21
CA VAL A 47 -7.51 -13.96 -9.19
C VAL A 47 -8.93 -14.38 -8.79
N GLU A 48 -9.05 -15.46 -8.04
CA GLU A 48 -10.33 -16.04 -7.61
C GLU A 48 -10.92 -15.36 -6.37
N THR A 49 -10.16 -14.51 -5.67
CA THR A 49 -10.69 -13.89 -4.45
C THR A 49 -11.79 -12.88 -4.76
N SER A 50 -12.96 -13.09 -4.16
CA SER A 50 -14.05 -12.11 -4.14
C SER A 50 -13.85 -11.02 -3.08
N ARG A 51 -12.85 -11.17 -2.20
CA ARG A 51 -12.54 -10.18 -1.16
C ARG A 51 -11.95 -8.92 -1.78
N THR A 52 -12.34 -7.76 -1.23
CA THR A 52 -11.71 -6.46 -1.51
C THR A 52 -10.27 -6.49 -1.01
N ARG A 53 -9.31 -6.29 -1.91
CA ARG A 53 -7.89 -6.25 -1.56
C ARG A 53 -7.53 -4.84 -1.10
N ILE A 54 -7.10 -4.72 0.14
CA ILE A 54 -6.65 -3.45 0.71
C ILE A 54 -5.17 -3.56 1.01
N LEU A 55 -4.41 -2.53 0.65
CA LEU A 55 -3.03 -2.38 1.08
C LEU A 55 -2.91 -1.19 2.04
N LEU A 56 -2.54 -1.46 3.28
CA LEU A 56 -2.25 -0.42 4.26
C LEU A 56 -0.78 0.00 4.17
N ILE A 57 -0.52 1.30 4.11
CA ILE A 57 0.83 1.88 4.13
C ILE A 57 0.96 2.78 5.36
N GLY A 58 1.95 2.48 6.19
CA GLY A 58 2.33 3.25 7.38
C GLY A 58 3.79 3.66 7.35
N GLY A 59 4.15 4.64 8.17
CA GLY A 59 5.54 5.06 8.34
C GLY A 59 6.22 5.54 7.06
N LEU A 60 5.47 6.02 6.07
CA LEU A 60 6.03 6.52 4.81
C LEU A 60 6.89 7.78 5.04
N THR A 61 6.51 8.59 6.03
CA THR A 61 7.28 9.74 6.50
C THR A 61 8.55 9.33 7.26
N GLY A 62 8.63 8.10 7.78
CA GLY A 62 9.70 7.66 8.66
C GLY A 62 9.55 8.12 10.12
N TYR A 63 8.47 8.79 10.51
CA TYR A 63 8.19 9.11 11.92
C TYR A 63 7.62 7.89 12.67
N GLN A 64 8.02 7.71 13.94
CA GLN A 64 7.58 6.60 14.79
C GLN A 64 6.06 6.59 14.96
N ALA A 65 5.43 7.76 15.12
CA ALA A 65 3.98 7.87 15.31
C ALA A 65 3.16 7.29 14.15
N ASP A 66 3.64 7.42 12.91
CA ASP A 66 2.98 6.85 11.72
C ASP A 66 3.11 5.32 11.68
N VAL A 67 4.21 4.78 12.21
CA VAL A 67 4.44 3.33 12.33
C VAL A 67 3.56 2.75 13.43
N ASP A 68 3.50 3.40 14.59
CA ASP A 68 2.68 2.97 15.71
C ASP A 68 1.20 2.96 15.33
N MET A 69 0.73 4.02 14.66
CA MET A 69 -0.63 4.08 14.12
C MET A 69 -0.93 2.93 13.14
N ALA A 70 0.03 2.58 12.27
CA ALA A 70 -0.15 1.47 11.32
C ALA A 70 -0.18 0.09 12.01
N LEU A 71 0.65 -0.12 13.01
CA LEU A 71 0.64 -1.35 13.80
C LEU A 71 -0.66 -1.47 14.61
N HIS A 72 -1.12 -0.39 15.26
CA HIS A 72 -2.39 -0.36 15.97
C HIS A 72 -3.58 -0.61 15.03
N ALA A 73 -3.57 -0.05 13.82
CA ALA A 73 -4.59 -0.35 12.80
C ALA A 73 -4.66 -1.83 12.43
N LEU A 74 -3.50 -2.50 12.34
CA LEU A 74 -3.41 -3.93 12.06
C LEU A 74 -3.92 -4.77 13.23
N GLU A 75 -3.63 -4.36 14.47
CA GLU A 75 -4.16 -5.01 15.68
C GLU A 75 -5.69 -4.90 15.75
N LEU A 76 -6.23 -3.71 15.47
CA LEU A 76 -7.68 -3.48 15.39
C LEU A 76 -8.33 -4.36 14.31
N PHE A 77 -7.71 -4.46 13.12
CA PHE A 77 -8.19 -5.34 12.07
C PHE A 77 -8.14 -6.82 12.47
N ALA A 78 -7.05 -7.25 13.11
CA ALA A 78 -6.90 -8.61 13.61
C ALA A 78 -7.96 -8.94 14.69
N GLY A 79 -8.24 -7.99 15.60
CA GLY A 79 -9.26 -8.10 16.64
C GLY A 79 -10.70 -8.10 16.11
N GLY A 80 -10.96 -7.49 14.95
CA GLY A 80 -12.26 -7.51 14.27
C GLY A 80 -12.69 -8.89 13.72
N GLY A 81 -11.75 -9.85 13.70
CA GLY A 81 -12.01 -11.27 13.46
C GLY A 81 -12.58 -11.59 12.08
N ASP A 82 -13.44 -12.61 12.04
CA ASP A 82 -13.94 -13.19 10.77
C ASP A 82 -14.88 -12.25 10.02
N SER A 83 -15.56 -11.35 10.72
CA SER A 83 -16.49 -10.39 10.12
C SER A 83 -15.82 -9.48 9.09
N LEU A 84 -14.57 -9.07 9.33
CA LEU A 84 -13.78 -8.26 8.41
C LEU A 84 -13.02 -9.12 7.41
N SER A 85 -12.37 -10.18 7.89
CA SER A 85 -11.50 -11.02 7.06
C SER A 85 -12.26 -11.86 6.01
N LEU A 86 -13.57 -12.08 6.16
CA LEU A 86 -14.41 -12.70 5.13
C LEU A 86 -14.70 -11.78 3.93
N ARG A 87 -14.43 -10.48 4.04
CA ARG A 87 -14.72 -9.48 2.99
C ARG A 87 -13.47 -8.74 2.51
N ILE A 88 -12.49 -8.55 3.39
CA ILE A 88 -11.31 -7.73 3.12
C ILE A 88 -10.06 -8.60 3.16
N ALA A 89 -9.27 -8.59 2.09
CA ALA A 89 -7.89 -9.09 2.01
C ALA A 89 -6.90 -7.97 2.28
N LEU A 90 -6.51 -7.81 3.55
CA LEU A 90 -5.63 -6.74 4.00
C LEU A 90 -4.17 -7.18 3.93
N SER A 91 -3.35 -6.52 3.11
CA SER A 91 -1.89 -6.56 3.21
C SER A 91 -1.38 -5.24 3.77
N ALA A 92 -0.13 -5.18 4.24
CA ALA A 92 0.41 -3.94 4.80
C ALA A 92 1.92 -3.78 4.66
N VAL A 93 2.37 -2.53 4.59
CA VAL A 93 3.74 -2.07 4.87
C VAL A 93 3.66 -1.14 6.08
N PRO A 94 3.84 -1.64 7.31
CA PRO A 94 3.67 -0.81 8.52
C PRO A 94 4.77 0.24 8.68
N CYS A 95 5.94 0.04 8.06
CA CYS A 95 7.04 1.00 8.07
C CYS A 95 7.68 1.06 6.67
N ALA A 96 7.22 2.00 5.85
CA ALA A 96 7.68 2.17 4.47
C ALA A 96 9.01 2.92 4.35
N ASN A 97 9.44 3.66 5.39
CA ASN A 97 10.76 4.29 5.48
C ASN A 97 11.53 3.83 6.75
N PRO A 98 11.96 2.55 6.81
CA PRO A 98 12.57 1.99 8.02
C PRO A 98 13.96 2.56 8.32
N ASP A 99 14.73 2.97 7.29
CA ASP A 99 16.01 3.66 7.52
C ASP A 99 15.80 5.09 8.02
N GLY A 100 14.80 5.79 7.49
CA GLY A 100 14.38 7.10 8.01
C GLY A 100 14.07 7.06 9.50
N LEU A 101 13.32 6.05 9.92
CA LEU A 101 12.98 5.80 11.31
C LEU A 101 14.22 5.44 12.16
N ARG A 102 14.97 4.43 11.73
CA ARG A 102 16.13 3.89 12.46
C ARG A 102 17.25 4.93 12.64
N LEU A 103 17.44 5.80 11.65
CA LEU A 103 18.46 6.84 11.66
C LEU A 103 17.94 8.17 12.22
N ASN A 104 16.67 8.25 12.62
CA ASN A 104 15.99 9.49 13.02
C ASN A 104 16.21 10.63 12.00
N SER A 105 16.03 10.29 10.72
CA SER A 105 16.30 11.18 9.58
C SER A 105 15.04 11.57 8.80
N ALA A 106 13.86 11.25 9.35
CA ALA A 106 12.57 11.61 8.79
C ALA A 106 12.46 13.11 8.45
N PRO A 107 11.89 13.51 7.29
CA PRO A 107 11.26 12.64 6.29
C PRO A 107 12.23 11.91 5.34
N GLY A 108 13.53 12.14 5.47
CA GLY A 108 14.54 11.46 4.67
C GLY A 108 14.73 9.99 5.02
N ASN A 109 15.45 9.26 4.15
CA ASN A 109 15.83 7.85 4.37
C ASN A 109 17.31 7.67 4.81
N GLY A 110 17.99 8.77 5.14
CA GLY A 110 19.41 8.76 5.52
C GLY A 110 20.41 8.65 4.36
N THR A 111 19.95 8.62 3.10
CA THR A 111 20.82 8.53 1.91
C THR A 111 20.61 9.64 0.88
N GLY A 112 19.92 10.71 1.28
CA GLY A 112 19.61 11.86 0.42
C GLY A 112 18.20 11.82 -0.19
N GLY A 113 17.52 10.68 -0.10
CA GLY A 113 16.15 10.49 -0.55
C GLY A 113 15.09 10.81 0.50
N ASN A 114 13.82 10.83 0.06
CA ASN A 114 12.65 11.02 0.90
C ASN A 114 11.49 10.17 0.35
N PRO A 115 11.21 8.98 0.92
CA PRO A 115 10.16 8.07 0.45
C PRO A 115 8.73 8.63 0.42
N SER A 116 8.44 9.69 1.20
CA SER A 116 7.15 10.40 1.19
C SER A 116 7.02 11.49 0.12
N GLY A 117 8.10 11.77 -0.60
CA GLY A 117 8.16 12.81 -1.63
C GLY A 117 7.50 12.42 -2.95
N PHE A 118 8.14 12.79 -4.06
CA PHE A 118 7.52 12.70 -5.39
C PHE A 118 7.36 11.29 -5.96
N TYR A 119 6.22 11.06 -6.59
CA TYR A 119 5.83 9.87 -7.36
C TYR A 119 5.17 10.30 -8.70
N PRO A 120 5.21 9.44 -9.74
CA PRO A 120 5.94 8.18 -9.80
C PRO A 120 7.46 8.40 -9.74
N PRO A 121 8.24 7.42 -9.26
CA PRO A 121 9.69 7.54 -9.30
C PRO A 121 10.19 7.64 -10.75
N GLU A 122 11.01 8.66 -11.03
CA GLU A 122 11.63 8.84 -12.35
C GLU A 122 12.99 8.15 -12.47
N GLY A 123 13.27 7.60 -13.65
CA GLY A 123 14.55 6.96 -13.96
C GLY A 123 14.86 5.76 -13.08
N LYS A 124 16.13 5.33 -13.07
CA LYS A 124 16.79 4.37 -12.15
C LYS A 124 15.87 3.34 -11.46
N PHE A 125 16.08 2.06 -11.75
CA PHE A 125 15.38 0.95 -11.10
C PHE A 125 15.80 0.77 -9.63
N PHE A 126 15.93 -0.46 -9.14
CA PHE A 126 16.15 -0.78 -7.72
C PHE A 126 17.51 -0.36 -7.13
N TYR A 127 18.46 0.05 -7.97
CA TYR A 127 19.81 0.47 -7.56
C TYR A 127 19.96 1.99 -7.43
N ASP A 128 18.84 2.71 -7.27
CA ASP A 128 18.90 4.14 -7.02
C ASP A 128 19.77 4.41 -5.77
N PRO A 129 20.78 5.28 -5.85
CA PRO A 129 21.70 5.51 -4.74
C PRO A 129 21.05 6.27 -3.59
N GLU A 130 19.95 6.98 -3.83
CA GLU A 130 19.33 7.91 -2.89
C GLU A 130 17.93 7.47 -2.46
N ASP A 131 17.13 6.85 -3.34
CA ASP A 131 15.70 6.62 -3.08
C ASP A 131 15.17 5.24 -3.56
N PRO A 132 15.85 4.12 -3.26
CA PRO A 132 15.41 2.79 -3.70
C PRO A 132 14.03 2.39 -3.14
N GLU A 133 13.67 2.86 -1.95
CA GLU A 133 12.41 2.55 -1.27
C GLU A 133 11.20 2.96 -2.12
N LYS A 134 11.22 4.16 -2.73
CA LYS A 134 10.13 4.61 -3.62
C LYS A 134 9.90 3.65 -4.77
N ARG A 135 10.98 3.12 -5.36
CA ARG A 135 10.91 2.22 -6.52
C ARG A 135 10.33 0.87 -6.11
N TYR A 136 10.76 0.35 -4.96
CA TYR A 136 10.20 -0.88 -4.41
C TYR A 136 8.72 -0.73 -4.05
N LEU A 137 8.36 0.32 -3.32
CA LEU A 137 6.97 0.60 -2.94
C LEU A 137 6.09 0.76 -4.17
N TRP A 138 6.48 1.65 -5.09
CA TRP A 138 5.72 1.92 -6.33
C TRP A 138 5.45 0.64 -7.11
N ARG A 139 6.50 -0.13 -7.40
CA ARG A 139 6.37 -1.38 -8.14
C ARG A 139 5.52 -2.39 -7.38
N TRP A 140 5.79 -2.59 -6.10
CA TRP A 140 5.09 -3.59 -5.31
C TRP A 140 3.59 -3.29 -5.21
N ILE A 141 3.22 -2.02 -5.00
CA ILE A 141 1.82 -1.57 -5.00
C ILE A 141 1.19 -1.83 -6.37
N CYS A 142 1.85 -1.42 -7.46
CA CYS A 142 1.30 -1.58 -8.81
C CYS A 142 1.08 -3.06 -9.19
N PHE A 143 2.03 -3.95 -8.87
CA PHE A 143 1.92 -5.37 -9.20
C PHE A 143 1.08 -6.19 -8.22
N GLN A 144 0.91 -5.72 -6.98
CA GLN A 144 -0.12 -6.25 -6.09
C GLN A 144 -1.52 -5.84 -6.56
N ALA A 145 -1.64 -4.63 -7.14
CA ALA A 145 -2.89 -4.05 -7.62
C ALA A 145 -4.03 -4.21 -6.60
N PRO A 146 -3.90 -3.63 -5.40
CA PRO A 146 -4.99 -3.61 -4.45
C PRO A 146 -6.21 -2.87 -5.03
N ASP A 147 -7.38 -3.17 -4.50
CA ASP A 147 -8.62 -2.44 -4.82
C ASP A 147 -8.65 -1.09 -4.09
N LEU A 148 -7.90 -0.96 -3.00
CA LEU A 148 -7.71 0.29 -2.26
C LEU A 148 -6.33 0.32 -1.57
N VAL A 149 -5.63 1.45 -1.67
CA VAL A 149 -4.49 1.78 -0.81
C VAL A 149 -4.97 2.70 0.32
N LEU A 150 -4.67 2.34 1.57
CA LEU A 150 -4.93 3.15 2.75
C LEU A 150 -3.60 3.61 3.34
N GLU A 151 -3.27 4.89 3.19
CA GLU A 151 -2.12 5.51 3.85
C GLU A 151 -2.53 6.06 5.21
N LEU A 152 -1.80 5.72 6.26
CA LEU A 152 -2.02 6.21 7.62
C LEU A 152 -0.93 7.19 8.03
N GLN A 153 -1.35 8.33 8.58
CA GLN A 153 -0.48 9.35 9.14
C GLN A 153 -1.00 9.79 10.51
N SER A 154 -0.10 9.98 11.45
CA SER A 154 -0.42 10.61 12.72
C SER A 154 -0.54 12.13 12.54
N GLY A 155 -1.48 12.75 13.23
CA GLY A 155 -1.61 14.20 13.28
C GLY A 155 -2.65 14.66 14.30
N ASP A 156 -2.69 15.97 14.54
CA ASP A 156 -3.48 16.56 15.64
C ASP A 156 -4.99 16.57 15.38
N SER A 157 -5.43 16.28 14.15
CA SER A 157 -6.84 16.30 13.78
C SER A 157 -7.16 15.33 12.66
N LEU A 158 -8.40 14.86 12.66
CA LEU A 158 -8.91 13.96 11.64
C LEU A 158 -8.98 14.67 10.28
N LYS A 159 -8.33 14.07 9.29
CA LYS A 159 -8.44 14.43 7.88
C LYS A 159 -8.51 13.17 7.04
N TRP A 160 -9.56 13.07 6.24
CA TRP A 160 -9.63 12.10 5.14
C TRP A 160 -9.29 12.80 3.83
N GLU A 161 -8.44 12.17 3.04
CA GLU A 161 -8.15 12.59 1.67
C GLU A 161 -8.30 11.42 0.72
N ALA A 162 -8.82 11.69 -0.48
CA ALA A 162 -9.01 10.72 -1.54
C ALA A 162 -8.29 11.16 -2.81
N ASN A 163 -7.66 10.21 -3.51
CA ASN A 163 -7.17 10.45 -4.86
C ASN A 163 -8.33 10.43 -5.88
N GLN A 164 -8.04 10.75 -7.15
CA GLN A 164 -9.05 10.80 -8.20
C GLN A 164 -9.78 9.46 -8.41
N ALA A 165 -9.08 8.34 -8.26
CA ALA A 165 -9.67 7.00 -8.40
C ALA A 165 -10.57 6.59 -7.20
N ALA A 166 -10.44 7.25 -6.06
CA ALA A 166 -11.22 6.97 -4.84
C ALA A 166 -12.40 7.94 -4.61
N GLN A 167 -12.77 8.76 -5.60
CA GLN A 167 -13.82 9.79 -5.43
C GLN A 167 -15.20 9.21 -5.05
N SER A 168 -15.51 7.97 -5.42
CA SER A 168 -16.74 7.29 -4.99
C SER A 168 -16.81 7.08 -3.47
N LEU A 169 -15.67 6.96 -2.79
CA LEU A 169 -15.57 6.79 -1.34
C LEU A 169 -15.60 8.12 -0.58
N ALA A 170 -15.32 9.24 -1.26
CA ALA A 170 -15.14 10.54 -0.62
C ALA A 170 -16.37 11.03 0.16
N PRO A 171 -17.62 10.95 -0.36
CA PRO A 171 -18.80 11.39 0.38
C PRO A 171 -19.01 10.66 1.71
N GLY A 172 -18.79 9.33 1.73
CA GLY A 172 -19.02 8.50 2.92
C GLY A 172 -18.03 8.78 4.05
N LEU A 173 -16.85 9.33 3.73
CA LEU A 173 -15.79 9.69 4.68
C LEU A 173 -15.67 11.20 4.91
N ALA A 174 -16.42 12.02 4.17
CA ALA A 174 -16.18 13.46 4.04
C ALA A 174 -14.73 13.78 3.63
N ALA A 175 -14.16 12.95 2.74
CA ALA A 175 -12.79 13.09 2.29
C ALA A 175 -12.64 14.28 1.34
N LYS A 176 -11.54 15.03 1.50
CA LYS A 176 -11.11 16.05 0.55
C LYS A 176 -10.31 15.40 -0.58
N THR A 177 -10.17 16.07 -1.72
CA THR A 177 -9.20 15.61 -2.73
C THR A 177 -7.79 15.79 -2.18
N ILE A 178 -6.91 14.80 -2.38
CA ILE A 178 -5.51 14.90 -2.00
C ILE A 178 -4.89 16.16 -2.62
N SER A 179 -4.40 17.05 -1.75
CA SER A 179 -3.69 18.26 -2.16
C SER A 179 -2.23 17.92 -2.47
N GLY A 180 -1.75 18.35 -3.65
CA GLY A 180 -0.38 18.07 -4.11
C GLY A 180 -0.36 16.87 -5.06
N GLU A 181 -0.36 17.16 -6.37
CA GLU A 181 -0.50 16.18 -7.46
C GLU A 181 0.66 15.16 -7.57
N GLN A 182 1.66 15.26 -6.70
CA GLN A 182 2.96 14.60 -6.90
C GLN A 182 3.30 13.57 -5.81
N GLY A 183 2.42 13.30 -4.83
CA GLY A 183 2.65 12.25 -3.82
C GLY A 183 2.22 10.85 -4.25
N LEU A 184 2.60 9.80 -3.50
CA LEU A 184 2.31 8.38 -3.81
C LEU A 184 0.85 8.14 -4.22
N LEU A 185 -0.10 8.49 -3.35
CA LEU A 185 -1.52 8.26 -3.63
C LEU A 185 -2.06 9.08 -4.81
N ALA A 186 -1.55 10.29 -5.02
CA ALA A 186 -1.95 11.13 -6.14
C ALA A 186 -1.51 10.49 -7.47
N ALA A 187 -0.26 10.04 -7.54
CA ALA A 187 0.29 9.33 -8.70
C ALA A 187 -0.41 7.99 -8.98
N LEU A 188 -0.81 7.25 -7.94
CA LEU A 188 -1.58 6.01 -8.10
C LEU A 188 -3.00 6.25 -8.64
N GLY A 189 -3.58 7.41 -8.36
CA GLY A 189 -4.96 7.74 -8.73
C GLY A 189 -5.14 8.26 -10.14
N THR A 190 -4.06 8.43 -10.91
CA THR A 190 -4.09 9.10 -12.22
C THR A 190 -3.23 8.36 -13.24
N GLY A 191 -3.51 8.54 -14.54
CA GLY A 191 -2.73 7.96 -15.62
C GLY A 191 -2.71 6.43 -15.63
N HIS A 192 -1.53 5.83 -15.84
CA HIS A 192 -1.31 4.39 -15.89
C HIS A 192 -0.11 3.99 -15.03
N PRO A 193 -0.27 3.87 -13.70
CA PRO A 193 0.77 3.38 -12.80
C PRO A 193 1.38 2.07 -13.28
N ASP A 194 2.70 2.04 -13.53
CA ASP A 194 3.43 0.92 -14.17
C ASP A 194 2.77 0.38 -15.45
N GLY A 195 2.11 1.25 -16.20
CA GLY A 195 1.40 0.91 -17.42
C GLY A 195 0.17 0.03 -17.20
N LEU A 196 -0.36 -0.05 -15.98
CA LEU A 196 -1.58 -0.80 -15.66
C LEU A 196 -2.81 0.10 -15.76
N GLY A 197 -3.29 0.59 -14.63
CA GLY A 197 -4.46 1.44 -14.50
C GLY A 197 -4.48 2.04 -13.09
N THR A 198 -5.41 2.94 -12.84
CA THR A 198 -5.46 3.66 -11.56
C THR A 198 -5.77 2.74 -10.38
N ILE A 199 -5.29 3.13 -9.19
CA ILE A 199 -5.53 2.46 -7.92
C ILE A 199 -6.19 3.46 -6.98
N PRO A 200 -7.42 3.19 -6.49
CA PRO A 200 -8.08 4.00 -5.47
C PRO A 200 -7.19 4.13 -4.23
N GLY A 201 -7.04 5.35 -3.71
CA GLY A 201 -6.18 5.66 -2.59
C GLY A 201 -6.87 6.61 -1.61
N LEU A 202 -6.80 6.28 -0.33
CA LEU A 202 -7.24 7.10 0.78
C LEU A 202 -6.07 7.38 1.73
N ARG A 203 -5.95 8.63 2.18
CA ARG A 203 -5.10 8.99 3.32
C ARG A 203 -5.99 9.31 4.50
N MET A 204 -5.68 8.72 5.64
CA MET A 204 -6.22 9.14 6.93
C MET A 204 -5.10 9.75 7.77
N THR A 205 -5.26 11.02 8.11
CA THR A 205 -4.51 11.66 9.18
C THR A 205 -5.40 11.70 10.41
N ALA A 206 -4.93 11.23 11.55
CA ALA A 206 -5.73 11.19 12.77
C ALA A 206 -4.84 11.13 14.03
N THR A 207 -5.45 11.33 15.20
CA THR A 207 -4.83 10.93 16.48
C THR A 207 -5.03 9.44 16.72
N ASP A 208 -4.26 8.85 17.62
CA ASP A 208 -4.41 7.43 17.98
C ASP A 208 -5.79 7.12 18.57
N GLU A 209 -6.36 8.05 19.34
CA GLU A 209 -7.70 7.90 19.94
C GLU A 209 -8.82 7.90 18.90
N GLN A 210 -8.60 8.54 17.76
CA GLN A 210 -9.57 8.61 16.66
C GLN A 210 -9.51 7.37 15.75
N LEU A 211 -8.36 6.70 15.70
CA LEU A 211 -8.07 5.58 14.80
C LEU A 211 -9.13 4.46 14.86
N PRO A 212 -9.53 3.92 16.03
CA PRO A 212 -10.48 2.80 16.08
C PRO A 212 -11.85 3.16 15.48
N ARG A 213 -12.35 4.36 15.78
CA ARG A 213 -13.65 4.83 15.31
C ARG A 213 -13.64 5.02 13.79
N GLU A 214 -12.61 5.67 13.25
CA GLU A 214 -12.56 6.01 11.83
C GLU A 214 -12.23 4.79 10.95
N LEU A 215 -11.39 3.85 11.42
CA LEU A 215 -11.24 2.56 10.74
C LEU A 215 -12.53 1.74 10.76
N GLY A 216 -13.24 1.73 11.89
CA GLY A 216 -14.55 1.09 12.00
C GLY A 216 -15.56 1.68 11.00
N ARG A 217 -15.55 3.01 10.82
CA ARG A 217 -16.37 3.70 9.82
C ARG A 217 -16.00 3.30 8.39
N LEU A 218 -14.71 3.30 8.04
CA LEU A 218 -14.24 2.86 6.71
C LEU A 218 -14.67 1.41 6.42
N PHE A 219 -14.38 0.48 7.32
CA PHE A 219 -14.70 -0.93 7.09
C PHE A 219 -16.20 -1.20 7.07
N SER A 220 -17.00 -0.49 7.87
CA SER A 220 -18.45 -0.59 7.81
C SER A 220 -18.99 -0.10 6.46
N MET A 221 -18.46 1.01 5.94
CA MET A 221 -18.81 1.55 4.63
C MET A 221 -18.45 0.55 3.51
N LEU A 222 -17.24 0.00 3.52
CA LEU A 222 -16.79 -0.99 2.54
C LEU A 222 -17.59 -2.31 2.60
N ARG A 223 -18.24 -2.61 3.72
CA ARG A 223 -19.12 -3.79 3.87
C ARG A 223 -20.54 -3.58 3.37
N GLN A 224 -21.07 -2.37 3.55
CA GLN A 224 -22.48 -2.05 3.29
C GLN A 224 -22.72 -1.61 1.85
N LEU A 225 -21.69 -1.10 1.21
CA LEU A 225 -21.78 -0.53 -0.11
C LEU A 225 -20.96 -1.40 -1.09
N ASP A 226 -21.57 -1.85 -2.19
CA ASP A 226 -20.85 -2.28 -3.41
C ASP A 226 -20.20 -1.06 -4.10
N VAL A 227 -19.58 -0.17 -3.32
CA VAL A 227 -19.01 1.10 -3.77
C VAL A 227 -17.58 0.94 -4.26
N LEU A 228 -16.91 -0.15 -3.87
CA LEU A 228 -15.56 -0.43 -4.31
C LEU A 228 -15.53 -1.68 -5.19
N ASP A 229 -15.46 -1.46 -6.49
CA ASP A 229 -15.14 -2.48 -7.48
C ASP A 229 -13.62 -2.73 -7.53
N ARG A 230 -13.21 -3.76 -8.27
CA ARG A 230 -11.80 -4.03 -8.57
C ARG A 230 -11.14 -2.79 -9.16
N SER A 231 -9.94 -2.45 -8.69
CA SER A 231 -9.17 -1.34 -9.25
C SER A 231 -8.88 -1.56 -10.73
N ASP A 232 -8.68 -0.47 -11.47
CA ASP A 232 -8.31 -0.56 -12.89
C ASP A 232 -6.97 -1.29 -13.06
N ALA A 233 -6.04 -1.12 -12.12
CA ALA A 233 -4.81 -1.91 -12.08
C ALA A 233 -5.09 -3.42 -11.96
N ARG A 234 -6.00 -3.83 -11.08
CA ARG A 234 -6.36 -5.24 -10.89
C ARG A 234 -7.04 -5.79 -12.14
N LYS A 235 -7.97 -5.04 -12.73
CA LYS A 235 -8.65 -5.39 -13.99
C LYS A 235 -7.63 -5.56 -15.12
N ALA A 236 -6.64 -4.66 -15.23
CA ALA A 236 -5.57 -4.76 -16.21
C ALA A 236 -4.69 -5.99 -15.99
N LEU A 237 -4.32 -6.32 -14.75
CA LEU A 237 -3.56 -7.54 -14.44
C LEU A 237 -4.35 -8.83 -14.70
N ASP A 238 -5.63 -8.87 -14.32
CA ASP A 238 -6.50 -10.02 -14.56
C ASP A 238 -6.68 -10.24 -16.07
N SER A 239 -6.88 -9.16 -16.86
CA SER A 239 -6.92 -9.22 -18.32
C SER A 239 -5.61 -9.75 -18.91
N ARG A 240 -4.46 -9.25 -18.45
CA ARG A 240 -3.13 -9.72 -18.87
C ARG A 240 -2.91 -11.21 -18.60
N ARG A 241 -3.36 -11.70 -17.45
CA ARG A 241 -3.24 -13.13 -17.06
C ARG A 241 -4.11 -14.04 -17.93
N ASN A 242 -5.25 -13.54 -18.39
CA ASN A 242 -6.19 -14.28 -19.21
C ASN A 242 -5.91 -14.18 -20.73
N ARG A 243 -4.81 -13.53 -21.14
CA ARG A 243 -4.47 -13.40 -22.57
C ARG A 243 -4.29 -14.75 -23.25
N PRO A 244 -4.85 -14.94 -24.45
CA PRO A 244 -4.60 -16.15 -25.23
C PRO A 244 -3.15 -16.21 -25.69
N LYS A 245 -2.62 -17.43 -25.86
CA LYS A 245 -1.21 -17.66 -26.25
C LYS A 245 -0.81 -16.94 -27.55
N ILE A 246 -1.74 -16.81 -28.50
CA ILE A 246 -1.49 -16.11 -29.77
C ILE A 246 -1.28 -14.61 -29.58
N GLU A 247 -2.04 -13.98 -28.66
CA GLU A 247 -1.85 -12.57 -28.34
C GLU A 247 -0.50 -12.35 -27.65
N ILE A 248 -0.12 -13.24 -26.73
CA ILE A 248 1.20 -13.21 -26.09
C ILE A 248 2.31 -13.33 -27.15
N ALA A 249 2.19 -14.27 -28.09
CA ALA A 249 3.15 -14.45 -29.17
C ALA A 249 3.27 -13.20 -30.04
N ASN A 250 2.16 -12.56 -30.39
CA ASN A 250 2.16 -11.31 -31.17
C ASN A 250 2.84 -10.15 -30.42
N VAL A 251 2.56 -10.00 -29.11
CA VAL A 251 3.20 -8.97 -28.28
C VAL A 251 4.72 -9.19 -28.20
N LEU A 252 5.16 -10.43 -27.98
CA LEU A 252 6.59 -10.76 -27.93
C LEU A 252 7.26 -10.59 -29.29
N ALA A 253 6.60 -10.98 -30.38
CA ALA A 253 7.12 -10.80 -31.74
C ALA A 253 7.25 -9.32 -32.11
N ALA A 254 6.29 -8.47 -31.72
CA ALA A 254 6.39 -7.03 -31.95
C ALA A 254 7.49 -6.37 -31.11
N ALA A 255 7.70 -6.83 -29.88
CA ALA A 255 8.71 -6.25 -28.98
C ALA A 255 10.14 -6.70 -29.29
N TYR A 256 10.33 -7.97 -29.68
CA TYR A 256 11.64 -8.61 -29.78
C TYR A 256 11.94 -9.21 -31.17
N GLY A 257 10.95 -9.36 -32.04
CA GLY A 257 11.06 -10.06 -33.32
C GLY A 257 11.59 -9.22 -34.48
N HIS A 258 11.94 -7.95 -34.25
CA HIS A 258 12.48 -7.04 -35.27
C HIS A 258 14.01 -6.96 -35.30
N THR A 259 14.71 -7.80 -34.53
CA THR A 259 16.17 -7.82 -34.46
C THR A 259 16.72 -9.23 -34.65
N PHE A 260 17.09 -9.54 -35.90
CA PHE A 260 18.06 -10.59 -36.27
C PHE A 260 18.87 -10.10 -37.47
#